data_AF-A0A6A5VWA3-F1
#
_entry.id   AF-A0A6A5VWA3-F1
#
_cell.length_a   1.000
_cell.length_b   1.000
_cell.length_c   1.000
_cell.angle_alpha   90.00
_cell.angle_beta   90.00
_cell.angle_gamma   90.00
#
_symmetry.space_group_name_H-M   'P 1'
#
loop_
_entity.id
_entity.type
_entity.pdbx_description
1 polymer ?
#
loop_
_entity_poly.entity_id
_entity_poly.type
_entity_poly.pdbx_seq_one_letter_code
_entity_poly.pdbx_strand_id
1 'polypeptide(L)'
;MGKTCLAEAIATHTERTLHTVWGKTLDFPISEAFNVAKEDSVLLLDDIDTALFIQLPPIPGKMDIPPPMQSRHVSSLRHDLENLPDGAIVIMTGNTAEAFGRDIRRRANQSFNFELADSQMIRDTYLRVLGSVDEKAAELFANCVPAGRHTIAGLQSFLQRYDDDPNGVTEALSEWLNEENEKRLIESPRHAL
;
A
#
# COMPACT_ATOMS: atom_id res chain seq x y z
N MET A 1 2.66 1.20 2.84
CA MET A 1 2.12 0.01 3.55
C MET A 1 2.65 -1.23 2.87
N GLY A 2 2.97 -2.30 3.60
CA GLY A 2 3.74 -3.49 3.18
C GLY A 2 3.15 -4.36 2.05
N LYS A 3 2.59 -3.73 1.01
CA LYS A 3 2.07 -4.33 -0.22
C LYS A 3 3.20 -4.99 -1.00
N THR A 4 4.32 -4.27 -1.17
CA THR A 4 5.56 -4.79 -1.75
C THR A 4 6.14 -5.93 -0.90
N CYS A 5 6.18 -5.77 0.44
CA CYS A 5 6.66 -6.83 1.34
C CYS A 5 5.81 -8.11 1.27
N LEU A 6 4.48 -7.99 1.10
CA LEU A 6 3.61 -9.16 0.89
C LEU A 6 3.98 -9.87 -0.42
N ALA A 7 4.24 -9.13 -1.50
CA ALA A 7 4.66 -9.72 -2.77
C ALA A 7 6.01 -10.44 -2.66
N GLU A 8 6.98 -9.85 -1.95
CA GLU A 8 8.28 -10.47 -1.65
C GLU A 8 8.12 -11.75 -0.82
N ALA A 9 7.24 -11.73 0.19
CA ALA A 9 6.96 -12.90 1.02
C ALA A 9 6.32 -14.03 0.20
N ILE A 10 5.37 -13.72 -0.70
CA ILE A 10 4.75 -14.70 -1.60
C ILE A 10 5.79 -15.29 -2.55
N ALA A 11 6.62 -14.46 -3.19
CA ALA A 11 7.67 -14.92 -4.10
C ALA A 11 8.66 -15.85 -3.38
N THR A 12 9.07 -15.48 -2.18
CA THR A 12 9.98 -16.31 -1.36
C THR A 12 9.33 -17.63 -0.94
N HIS A 13 8.08 -17.59 -0.45
CA HIS A 13 7.36 -18.78 0.00
C HIS A 13 7.07 -19.78 -1.14
N THR A 14 6.90 -19.27 -2.36
CA THR A 14 6.65 -20.08 -3.56
C THR A 14 7.92 -20.45 -4.32
N GLU A 15 9.11 -20.06 -3.84
CA GLU A 15 10.41 -20.27 -4.50
C GLU A 15 10.47 -19.70 -5.93
N ARG A 16 9.83 -18.55 -6.14
CA ARG A 16 9.69 -17.91 -7.46
C ARG A 16 10.44 -16.60 -7.55
N THR A 17 10.83 -16.24 -8.77
CA THR A 17 11.49 -14.95 -9.02
C THR A 17 10.46 -13.83 -9.00
N LEU A 18 10.71 -12.79 -8.21
CA LEU A 18 9.91 -11.57 -8.20
C LEU A 18 10.40 -10.60 -9.28
N HIS A 19 9.51 -10.23 -10.20
CA HIS A 19 9.71 -9.17 -11.16
C HIS A 19 8.82 -7.98 -10.78
N THR A 20 9.42 -6.82 -10.53
CA THR A 20 8.67 -5.61 -10.14
C THR A 20 8.64 -4.61 -11.29
N VAL A 21 7.45 -4.13 -11.62
CA VAL A 21 7.20 -3.05 -12.57
C VAL A 21 6.43 -1.95 -11.86
N TRP A 22 6.95 -0.73 -11.92
CA TRP A 22 6.40 0.41 -11.20
C TRP A 22 5.43 1.18 -12.08
N GLY A 23 4.23 1.47 -11.56
CA GLY A 23 3.19 2.22 -12.26
C GLY A 23 3.66 3.58 -12.77
N LYS A 24 4.53 4.26 -12.01
CA LYS A 24 5.14 5.54 -12.38
C LYS A 24 6.11 5.45 -13.56
N THR A 25 6.61 4.26 -13.87
CA THR A 25 7.56 4.03 -14.97
C THR A 25 6.89 3.49 -16.24
N LEU A 26 5.56 3.31 -16.22
CA LEU A 26 4.79 2.87 -17.38
C LEU A 26 4.57 4.01 -18.38
N ASP A 27 5.67 4.58 -18.90
CA ASP A 27 5.67 5.16 -20.24
C ASP A 27 5.68 4.06 -21.32
N PHE A 28 5.93 2.81 -20.93
CA PHE A 28 5.92 1.61 -21.76
C PHE A 28 4.58 0.85 -21.68
N PRO A 29 4.17 0.14 -22.76
CA PRO A 29 2.94 -0.63 -22.76
C PRO A 29 3.00 -1.75 -21.71
N ILE A 30 1.96 -1.83 -20.88
CA ILE A 30 1.78 -2.85 -19.84
C ILE A 30 2.05 -4.26 -20.38
N SER A 31 1.73 -4.54 -21.63
CA SER A 31 1.98 -5.82 -22.29
C SER A 31 3.46 -6.26 -22.26
N GLU A 32 4.43 -5.34 -22.28
CA GLU A 32 5.85 -5.69 -22.13
C GLU A 32 6.19 -6.18 -20.72
N ALA A 33 5.49 -5.68 -19.69
CA ALA A 33 5.62 -6.20 -18.32
C ALA A 33 5.09 -7.63 -18.21
N PHE A 34 4.11 -8.02 -19.03
CA PHE A 34 3.59 -9.39 -19.04
C PHE A 34 4.52 -10.35 -19.78
N ASN A 35 5.40 -9.87 -20.67
CA ASN A 35 6.42 -10.73 -21.31
C ASN A 35 7.46 -11.26 -20.32
N VAL A 36 7.63 -10.62 -19.16
CA VAL A 36 8.50 -11.13 -18.09
C VAL A 36 7.79 -12.07 -17.13
N ALA A 37 6.44 -12.14 -17.18
CA ALA A 37 5.68 -13.14 -16.43
C ALA A 37 5.87 -14.52 -17.08
N LYS A 38 6.66 -15.37 -16.44
CA LYS A 38 6.87 -16.79 -16.79
C LYS A 38 6.16 -17.68 -15.78
N GLU A 39 5.99 -18.96 -16.09
CA GLU A 39 5.31 -19.97 -15.25
C GLU A 39 5.84 -20.01 -13.80
N ASP A 40 7.14 -19.74 -13.59
CA ASP A 40 7.82 -19.75 -12.29
C ASP A 40 8.16 -18.35 -11.75
N SER A 41 7.30 -17.36 -12.01
CA SER A 41 7.51 -15.99 -11.57
C SER A 41 6.33 -15.39 -10.83
N VAL A 42 6.64 -14.39 -10.01
CA VAL A 42 5.69 -13.44 -9.45
C VAL A 42 5.93 -12.11 -10.13
N LEU A 43 4.93 -11.59 -10.85
CA LEU A 43 4.95 -10.23 -11.40
C LEU A 43 4.24 -9.29 -10.43
N LEU A 44 4.97 -8.32 -9.89
CA LEU A 44 4.43 -7.23 -9.09
C LEU A 44 4.27 -5.98 -9.96
N LEU A 45 3.02 -5.57 -10.16
CA LEU A 45 2.66 -4.26 -10.72
C LEU A 45 2.40 -3.29 -9.57
N ASP A 46 3.43 -2.55 -9.16
CA ASP A 46 3.40 -1.71 -7.96
C ASP A 46 2.88 -0.30 -8.27
N ASP A 47 2.00 0.24 -7.42
CA ASP A 47 1.41 1.59 -7.57
C ASP A 47 0.74 1.79 -8.94
N ILE A 48 0.08 0.75 -9.47
CA ILE A 48 -0.43 0.73 -10.84
C ILE A 48 -1.59 1.72 -11.05
N ASP A 49 -2.26 2.14 -9.97
CA ASP A 49 -3.32 3.16 -10.03
C ASP A 49 -2.82 4.50 -10.57
N THR A 50 -1.53 4.81 -10.44
CA THR A 50 -0.94 6.01 -11.07
C THR A 50 -0.92 5.94 -12.59
N ALA A 51 -0.85 4.74 -13.17
CA ALA A 51 -0.87 4.52 -14.63
C ALA A 51 -2.30 4.34 -15.18
N LEU A 52 -3.24 3.91 -14.32
CA LEU A 52 -4.63 3.67 -14.71
C LEU A 52 -5.49 4.94 -14.72
N PHE A 53 -5.08 5.97 -13.97
CA PHE A 53 -5.73 7.28 -13.98
C PHE A 53 -4.94 8.32 -14.77
N ILE A 54 -5.58 8.95 -15.77
CA ILE A 54 -5.09 10.18 -16.36
C ILE A 54 -5.78 11.34 -15.64
N GLN A 55 -5.04 12.12 -14.86
CA GLN A 55 -5.51 13.45 -14.46
C GLN A 55 -5.45 14.35 -15.69
N LEU A 56 -6.62 14.68 -16.24
CA LEU A 56 -6.70 15.71 -17.28
C LEU A 56 -6.31 17.06 -16.66
N PRO A 57 -5.49 17.88 -17.35
CA PRO A 57 -5.22 19.22 -16.89
C PRO A 57 -6.53 20.01 -16.77
N PRO A 58 -6.64 20.93 -15.79
CA PRO A 58 -7.83 21.76 -15.65
C PRO A 58 -8.10 22.52 -16.95
N ILE A 59 -9.34 22.49 -17.42
CA ILE A 59 -9.73 23.22 -18.63
C ILE A 59 -9.72 24.72 -18.29
N PRO A 60 -8.90 25.55 -18.96
CA PRO A 60 -8.86 26.99 -18.69
C PRO A 60 -10.27 27.59 -18.83
N GLY A 61 -10.78 28.19 -17.75
CA GLY A 61 -12.10 28.82 -17.72
C GLY A 61 -13.25 27.97 -17.19
N LYS A 62 -13.01 26.72 -16.75
CA LYS A 62 -13.97 25.93 -15.96
C LYS A 62 -13.42 25.67 -14.56
N MET A 63 -14.22 25.99 -13.53
CA MET A 63 -13.89 25.65 -12.13
C MET A 63 -14.09 24.17 -11.81
N ASP A 64 -14.74 23.41 -12.69
CA ASP A 64 -14.94 21.98 -12.51
C ASP A 64 -13.71 21.20 -12.96
N ILE A 65 -13.08 20.50 -12.02
CA ILE A 65 -12.08 19.48 -12.32
C ILE A 65 -12.81 18.38 -13.11
N PRO A 66 -12.41 18.08 -14.36
CA PRO A 66 -13.05 17.00 -15.11
C PRO A 66 -12.93 15.68 -14.34
N PRO A 67 -13.97 14.82 -14.36
CA PRO A 67 -13.91 13.53 -13.69
C PRO A 67 -12.72 12.73 -14.25
N PRO A 68 -12.03 11.95 -13.40
CA PRO A 68 -10.91 11.14 -13.84
C PRO A 68 -11.38 10.19 -14.96
N MET A 69 -10.72 10.25 -16.12
CA MET A 69 -10.97 9.31 -17.21
C MET A 69 -10.09 8.07 -17.01
N GLN A 70 -10.69 6.89 -17.19
CA GLN A 70 -9.93 5.63 -17.25
C GLN A 70 -8.96 5.70 -18.43
N SER A 71 -7.69 5.41 -18.17
CA SER A 71 -6.65 5.45 -19.20
C SER A 71 -6.87 4.36 -20.25
N ARG A 72 -6.35 4.56 -21.46
CA ARG A 72 -6.35 3.54 -22.53
C ARG A 72 -5.68 2.23 -22.10
N HIS A 73 -4.89 2.25 -21.03
CA HIS A 73 -4.13 1.10 -20.54
C HIS A 73 -4.99 0.06 -19.81
N VAL A 74 -6.20 0.41 -19.36
CA VAL A 74 -7.12 -0.54 -18.70
C VAL A 74 -7.51 -1.70 -19.63
N SER A 75 -7.78 -1.40 -20.91
CA SER A 75 -8.15 -2.42 -21.90
C SER A 75 -6.99 -3.35 -22.25
N SER A 76 -5.76 -2.81 -22.33
CA SER A 76 -4.55 -3.62 -22.54
C SER A 76 -4.31 -4.52 -21.34
N LEU A 77 -4.29 -3.95 -20.12
CA LEU A 77 -4.10 -4.72 -18.90
C LEU A 77 -5.13 -5.85 -18.77
N ARG A 78 -6.40 -5.59 -19.11
CA ARG A 78 -7.44 -6.63 -19.12
C ARG A 78 -7.09 -7.76 -20.09
N HIS A 79 -6.66 -7.44 -21.30
CA HIS A 79 -6.27 -8.42 -22.30
C HIS A 79 -5.02 -9.21 -21.86
N ASP A 80 -4.02 -8.53 -21.29
CA ASP A 80 -2.79 -9.17 -20.84
C ASP A 80 -3.07 -10.13 -19.66
N LEU A 81 -3.96 -9.75 -18.74
CA LEU A 81 -4.43 -10.62 -17.65
C LEU A 81 -5.22 -11.84 -18.16
N GLU A 82 -5.87 -11.77 -19.33
CA GLU A 82 -6.57 -12.91 -19.94
C GLU A 82 -5.63 -13.94 -20.55
N ASN A 83 -4.42 -13.52 -20.92
CA ASN A 83 -3.43 -14.34 -21.63
C ASN A 83 -2.22 -14.66 -20.75
N LEU A 84 -2.39 -14.64 -19.42
CA LEU A 84 -1.34 -15.02 -18.50
C LEU A 84 -0.96 -16.50 -18.69
N PRO A 85 0.34 -16.83 -18.69
CA PRO A 85 0.77 -18.22 -18.73
C PRO A 85 0.32 -18.95 -17.46
N ASP A 86 0.01 -20.23 -17.61
CA ASP A 86 -0.41 -21.07 -16.49
C ASP A 86 0.66 -21.06 -15.40
N GLY A 87 0.20 -20.96 -14.15
CA GLY A 87 1.10 -20.92 -13.02
C GLY A 87 1.73 -19.55 -12.73
N ALA A 88 1.64 -18.53 -13.60
CA ALA A 88 2.12 -17.19 -13.24
C ALA A 88 1.28 -16.55 -12.12
N ILE A 89 1.95 -15.88 -11.18
CA ILE A 89 1.27 -15.08 -10.14
C ILE A 89 1.45 -13.61 -10.49
N VAL A 90 0.35 -12.87 -10.57
CA VAL A 90 0.37 -11.42 -10.73
C VAL A 90 -0.19 -10.76 -9.48
N ILE A 91 0.60 -9.87 -8.89
CA ILE A 91 0.19 -9.04 -7.75
C ILE A 91 0.12 -7.61 -8.23
N MET A 92 -1.01 -6.96 -8.02
CA MET A 92 -1.19 -5.55 -8.34
C MET A 92 -1.40 -4.77 -7.05
N THR A 93 -0.69 -3.66 -6.89
CA THR A 93 -0.87 -2.77 -5.75
C THR A 93 -1.32 -1.40 -6.23
N GLY A 94 -2.12 -0.74 -5.40
CA GLY A 94 -2.47 0.66 -5.59
C GLY A 94 -2.85 1.29 -4.25
N ASN A 95 -3.09 2.58 -4.26
CA ASN A 95 -3.61 3.31 -3.12
C ASN A 95 -5.13 3.52 -3.24
N THR A 96 -5.68 3.44 -4.45
CA THR A 96 -7.11 3.63 -4.73
C THR A 96 -7.70 2.39 -5.39
N ALA A 97 -8.52 1.63 -4.67
CA ALA A 97 -9.13 0.40 -5.19
C ALA A 97 -10.08 0.65 -6.38
N GLU A 98 -10.66 1.85 -6.46
CA GLU A 98 -11.54 2.29 -7.54
C GLU A 98 -10.79 2.42 -8.88
N ALA A 99 -9.48 2.65 -8.85
CA ALA A 99 -8.63 2.79 -10.04
C ALA A 99 -8.66 1.57 -10.95
N PHE A 100 -8.75 0.40 -10.34
CA PHE A 100 -8.76 -0.89 -11.04
C PHE A 100 -10.07 -1.13 -11.81
N GLY A 101 -11.11 -0.32 -11.58
CA GLY A 101 -12.42 -0.56 -12.19
C GLY A 101 -13.04 -1.89 -11.73
N ARG A 102 -14.24 -2.20 -12.25
CA ARG A 102 -14.96 -3.43 -11.85
C ARG A 102 -14.38 -4.69 -12.50
N ASP A 103 -13.92 -4.59 -13.74
CA ASP A 103 -13.52 -5.75 -14.54
C ASP A 103 -12.22 -6.36 -14.06
N ILE A 104 -11.20 -5.54 -13.73
CA ILE A 104 -9.93 -6.05 -13.18
C ILE A 104 -10.17 -6.63 -11.78
N ARG A 105 -10.96 -5.96 -10.93
CA ARG A 105 -11.29 -6.46 -9.58
C ARG A 105 -12.02 -7.81 -9.60
N ARG A 106 -12.92 -8.04 -10.57
CA ARG A 106 -13.60 -9.34 -10.75
C ARG A 106 -12.66 -10.46 -11.19
N ARG A 107 -11.52 -10.13 -11.78
CA ARG A 107 -10.50 -11.09 -12.19
C ARG A 107 -9.50 -11.42 -11.09
N ALA A 108 -9.38 -10.58 -10.07
CA ALA A 108 -8.53 -10.86 -8.93
C ALA A 108 -9.06 -12.10 -8.18
N ASN A 109 -8.26 -13.15 -8.10
CA ASN A 109 -8.60 -14.34 -7.32
C ASN A 109 -8.71 -14.02 -5.83
N GLN A 110 -7.87 -13.08 -5.35
CA GLN A 110 -7.86 -12.60 -3.98
C GLN A 110 -7.62 -11.09 -3.98
N SER A 111 -8.19 -10.40 -2.99
CA SER A 111 -8.00 -8.97 -2.78
C SER A 111 -7.72 -8.73 -1.30
N PHE A 112 -6.70 -7.92 -1.03
CA PHE A 112 -6.28 -7.57 0.31
C PHE A 112 -6.40 -6.07 0.49
N ASN A 113 -7.13 -5.65 1.51
CA ASN A 113 -7.18 -4.26 1.93
C ASN A 113 -6.14 -4.06 3.03
N PHE A 114 -5.17 -3.19 2.77
CA PHE A 114 -4.22 -2.76 3.78
C PHE A 114 -4.79 -1.53 4.47
N GLU A 115 -5.45 -1.77 5.60
CA GLU A 115 -6.10 -0.73 6.39
C GLU A 115 -5.12 -0.08 7.37
N LEU A 116 -5.57 1.03 7.95
CA LEU A 116 -4.89 1.65 9.08
C LEU A 116 -4.95 0.71 10.29
N ALA A 117 -3.93 0.75 11.13
CA ALA A 117 -3.75 -0.19 12.23
C ALA A 117 -4.90 -0.07 13.23
N ASP A 118 -5.59 -1.18 13.51
CA ASP A 118 -6.50 -1.28 14.65
C ASP A 118 -5.71 -1.46 15.97
N SER A 119 -6.40 -1.41 17.10
CA SER A 119 -5.77 -1.54 18.42
C SER A 119 -5.01 -2.87 18.59
N GLN A 120 -5.51 -3.96 18.01
CA GLN A 120 -4.85 -5.27 18.11
C GLN A 120 -3.55 -5.27 17.30
N MET A 121 -3.58 -4.76 16.07
CA MET A 121 -2.40 -4.64 15.23
C MET A 121 -1.36 -3.68 15.83
N ILE A 122 -1.79 -2.60 16.49
CA ILE A 122 -0.89 -1.68 17.20
C ILE A 122 -0.16 -2.42 18.34
N ARG A 123 -0.91 -3.14 19.19
CA ARG A 123 -0.36 -3.94 20.28
C ARG A 123 0.64 -4.99 19.76
N ASP A 124 0.24 -5.75 18.75
CA ASP A 124 1.06 -6.83 18.19
C ASP A 124 2.33 -6.27 17.51
N THR A 125 2.25 -5.07 16.95
CA THR A 125 3.41 -4.38 16.38
C THR A 125 4.40 -3.96 17.49
N TYR A 126 3.91 -3.44 18.62
CA TYR A 126 4.74 -3.09 19.77
C TYR A 126 5.54 -4.30 20.27
N LEU A 127 4.84 -5.41 20.56
CA LEU A 127 5.47 -6.64 21.06
C LEU A 127 6.50 -7.20 20.08
N ARG A 128 6.19 -7.15 18.78
CA ARG A 128 7.06 -7.70 17.74
C ARG A 128 8.32 -6.87 17.54
N VAL A 129 8.21 -5.54 17.53
CA VAL A 129 9.35 -4.67 17.23
C VAL A 129 10.31 -4.64 18.41
N LEU A 130 9.81 -4.36 19.61
CA LEU A 130 10.66 -4.17 20.80
C LEU A 130 11.09 -5.50 21.46
N GLY A 131 10.69 -6.64 20.88
CA GLY A 131 10.94 -7.97 21.46
C GLY A 131 10.43 -8.14 22.90
N SER A 132 9.51 -7.28 23.34
CA SER A 132 9.07 -7.21 24.74
C SER A 132 8.05 -8.30 25.06
N VAL A 133 8.20 -8.93 26.21
CA VAL A 133 7.18 -9.82 26.81
C VAL A 133 6.21 -9.07 27.72
N ASP A 134 6.34 -7.75 27.86
CA ASP A 134 5.44 -6.94 28.68
C ASP A 134 4.15 -6.61 27.91
N GLU A 135 3.21 -7.55 28.03
CA GLU A 135 1.86 -7.45 27.49
C GLU A 135 1.08 -6.23 27.98
N LYS A 136 1.32 -5.79 29.21
CA LYS A 136 0.61 -4.64 29.79
C LYS A 136 1.12 -3.34 29.19
N ALA A 137 2.43 -3.22 28.97
CA ALA A 137 3.00 -2.06 28.29
C ALA A 137 2.47 -1.95 26.85
N ALA A 138 2.39 -3.08 26.13
CA ALA A 138 1.84 -3.11 24.78
C ALA A 138 0.35 -2.74 24.74
N GLU A 139 -0.44 -3.18 25.71
CA GLU A 139 -1.86 -2.82 25.85
C GLU A 139 -2.04 -1.34 26.16
N LEU A 140 -1.25 -0.78 27.08
CA LEU A 140 -1.26 0.65 27.38
C LEU A 140 -0.89 1.48 26.15
N PHE A 141 0.16 1.07 25.42
CA PHE A 141 0.55 1.71 24.17
C PHE A 141 -0.58 1.71 23.14
N ALA A 142 -1.22 0.56 22.93
CA ALA A 142 -2.34 0.43 22.00
C ALA A 142 -3.59 1.25 22.39
N ASN A 143 -3.80 1.48 23.69
CA ASN A 143 -4.87 2.35 24.20
C ASN A 143 -4.55 3.84 24.02
N CYS A 144 -3.28 4.22 24.03
CA CYS A 144 -2.84 5.59 23.83
C CYS A 144 -2.76 6.00 22.35
N VAL A 145 -2.47 5.06 21.45
CA VAL A 145 -2.41 5.30 20.00
C VAL A 145 -3.84 5.25 19.41
N PRO A 146 -4.29 6.32 18.71
CA PRO A 146 -5.60 6.30 18.07
C PRO A 146 -5.70 5.23 16.98
N ALA A 147 -6.57 4.24 17.19
CA ALA A 147 -6.86 3.19 16.21
C ALA A 147 -7.39 3.77 14.89
N GLY A 148 -7.06 3.11 13.79
CA GLY A 148 -7.47 3.54 12.45
C GLY A 148 -6.86 4.87 12.02
N ARG A 149 -5.86 5.39 12.75
CA ARG A 149 -5.13 6.58 12.32
C ARG A 149 -3.78 6.24 11.73
N HIS A 150 -3.00 5.33 12.28
CA HIS A 150 -1.61 5.15 11.85
C HIS A 150 -1.42 3.92 10.98
N THR A 151 -0.39 3.93 10.13
CA THR A 151 0.00 2.74 9.36
C THR A 151 0.91 1.86 10.20
N ILE A 152 0.89 0.54 9.98
CA ILE A 152 1.82 -0.38 10.65
C ILE A 152 3.28 0.01 10.40
N ALA A 153 3.62 0.43 9.17
CA ALA A 153 4.98 0.86 8.83
C ALA A 153 5.39 2.12 9.61
N GLY A 154 4.47 3.08 9.79
CA GLY A 154 4.73 4.27 10.60
C GLY A 154 4.97 3.92 12.07
N LEU A 155 4.17 3.01 12.62
CA LEU A 155 4.34 2.50 13.99
C LEU A 155 5.67 1.76 14.15
N GLN A 156 6.04 0.89 13.21
CA GLN A 156 7.32 0.20 13.21
C GLN A 156 8.49 1.18 13.17
N SER A 157 8.44 2.17 12.28
CA SER A 157 9.48 3.20 12.15
C SER A 157 9.65 4.05 13.43
N PHE A 158 8.55 4.33 14.14
CA PHE A 158 8.61 5.00 15.43
C PHE A 158 9.23 4.10 16.51
N LEU A 159 8.73 2.87 16.65
CA LEU A 159 9.17 1.93 17.70
C LEU A 159 10.64 1.51 17.54
N GLN A 160 11.12 1.36 16.31
CA GLN A 160 12.53 1.02 16.02
C GLN A 160 13.53 2.05 16.54
N ARG A 161 13.12 3.29 16.82
CA ARG A 161 13.99 4.30 17.43
C ARG A 161 14.29 4.01 18.90
N TYR A 162 13.52 3.12 19.50
CA TYR A 162 13.51 2.78 20.91
C TYR A 162 13.73 1.28 21.14
N ASP A 163 14.35 0.58 20.17
CA ASP A 163 14.55 -0.88 20.22
C ASP A 163 15.26 -1.33 21.52
N ASP A 164 16.18 -0.51 22.02
CA ASP A 164 16.91 -0.74 23.27
C ASP A 164 16.28 -0.05 24.51
N ASP A 165 15.23 0.75 24.36
CA ASP A 165 14.57 1.49 25.45
C ASP A 165 13.04 1.54 25.32
N PRO A 166 12.33 0.45 25.66
CA PRO A 166 10.87 0.39 25.59
C PRO A 166 10.14 1.42 26.48
N ASN A 167 10.78 1.93 27.54
CA ASN A 167 10.18 2.91 28.44
C ASN A 167 10.12 4.30 27.79
N GLY A 168 11.18 4.68 27.08
CA GLY A 168 11.25 5.94 26.31
C GLY A 168 10.15 6.09 25.25
N VAL A 169 9.57 4.98 24.78
CA VAL A 169 8.43 4.98 23.85
C VAL A 169 7.24 5.76 24.41
N THR A 170 6.91 5.55 25.69
CA THR A 170 5.72 6.18 26.29
C THR A 170 5.89 7.69 26.45
N GLU A 171 7.10 8.14 26.75
CA GLU A 171 7.44 9.56 26.89
C GLU A 171 7.42 10.26 25.53
N ALA A 172 7.96 9.61 24.50
CA ALA A 172 8.04 10.16 23.15
C ALA A 172 6.74 10.05 22.34
N LEU A 173 5.78 9.22 22.78
CA LEU A 173 4.55 8.96 22.04
C LEU A 173 3.74 10.23 21.78
N SER A 174 3.61 11.09 22.78
CA SER A 174 2.80 12.32 22.66
C SER A 174 3.35 13.28 21.61
N GLU A 175 4.68 13.44 21.56
CA GLU A 175 5.36 14.27 20.57
C GLU A 175 5.19 13.70 19.17
N TRP A 176 5.43 12.39 19.00
CA TRP A 176 5.27 11.73 17.70
C TRP A 176 3.83 11.82 17.16
N LEU A 177 2.82 11.62 18.02
CA LEU A 177 1.42 11.77 17.63
C LEU A 177 1.11 13.20 17.15
N ASN A 178 1.71 14.21 17.77
CA ASN A 178 1.54 15.61 17.35
C ASN A 178 2.19 15.87 15.98
N GLU A 179 3.43 15.41 15.77
CA GLU A 179 4.12 15.54 14.49
C GLU A 179 3.34 14.87 13.33
N GLU A 180 2.82 13.67 13.56
CA GLU A 180 2.05 12.94 12.54
C GLU A 180 0.71 13.64 12.22
N ASN A 181 0.08 14.26 13.22
CA ASN A 181 -1.12 15.07 12.99
C ASN A 181 -0.80 16.32 12.16
N GLU A 182 0.32 17.00 12.43
CA GLU A 182 0.74 18.18 11.67
C GLU A 182 1.07 17.84 10.21
N LYS A 183 1.85 16.77 9.97
CA LYS A 183 2.16 16.30 8.61
C LYS A 183 0.90 16.01 7.81
N ARG A 184 -0.11 15.40 8.44
CA ARG A 184 -1.39 15.09 7.79
C ARG A 184 -2.20 16.32 7.43
N LEU A 185 -2.21 17.34 8.28
CA LEU A 185 -2.89 18.61 7.97
C LEU A 185 -2.26 19.29 6.73
N ILE A 186 -0.96 19.09 6.52
CA ILE A 186 -0.22 19.62 5.37
C ILE A 186 -0.47 18.75 4.12
N GLU A 187 -0.46 17.43 4.25
CA GLU A 187 -0.60 16.47 3.13
C GLU A 187 -2.06 16.26 2.67
N SER A 188 -3.05 16.55 3.52
CA SER A 188 -4.49 16.44 3.20
C SER A 188 -5.25 17.77 3.33
N PRO A 189 -4.97 18.81 2.53
CA PRO A 189 -5.80 20.01 2.51
C PRO A 189 -7.23 19.76 1.97
N ARG A 190 -7.51 18.57 1.43
CA ARG A 190 -8.74 18.26 0.66
C ARG A 190 -9.91 17.68 1.46
N HIS A 191 -9.77 17.47 2.77
CA HIS A 191 -10.86 16.93 3.60
C HIS A 191 -11.39 17.91 4.66
N ALA A 192 -11.00 19.19 4.58
CA ALA A 192 -11.49 20.26 5.44
C ALA A 192 -12.56 21.12 4.74
N LEU A 193 -13.55 20.50 4.09
CA LEU A 193 -14.84 21.11 3.72
C LEU A 193 -15.92 20.02 3.63
#